data_AF-A0A6N6PGK3-F1
#
_entry.id   AF-A0A6N6PGK3-F1
#
_cell.length_a   1.000
_cell.length_b   1.000
_cell.length_c   1.000
_cell.angle_alpha   90.00
_cell.angle_beta   90.00
_cell.angle_gamma   90.00
#
_symmetry.space_group_name_H-M   'P 1'
#
loop_
_entity.id
_entity.type
_entity.pdbx_description
1 polymer ?
#
loop_
_entity_poly.entity_id
_entity_poly.type
_entity_poly.pdbx_seq_one_letter_code
_entity_poly.pdbx_strand_id
1 'polypeptide(L)'
;MRFCRPRLLATALVALLPAAPLSAQEVGTRPAPRSSIVFRSAVFGQEMRLREPTVTVTPTAPPVSVSIPTDLPPAPLPPAAKGVAKKSPSSAPGKRPPSAPAFAMTLPVPRSVLPPRNTPPASALPLGGAELALQPTTFTPYDRYMGSVRTVIANLDPHPTTMTLAARLMKEGRRMRYCLSDPYRADPPSVTAGRKAGDCKSKALWLFDGLGDTNALFVIGKVQKRARSSHAWVYWRYDDRWWILDCTERADPIAADSVSSDRYVPYYSFGKSGTFRHRATSLILTGVITSSASPVAARQ
;
A
#
# COMPACT_ATOMS: atom_id res chain seq x y z
N MET A 1 39.74 -5.58 -25.91
CA MET A 1 40.81 -6.42 -25.35
C MET A 1 40.17 -7.64 -24.70
N ARG A 2 40.57 -8.83 -25.15
CA ARG A 2 40.13 -10.14 -24.65
C ARG A 2 40.85 -10.44 -23.33
N PHE A 3 40.16 -10.98 -22.33
CA PHE A 3 40.77 -11.87 -21.35
C PHE A 3 39.77 -12.96 -20.94
N CYS A 4 40.01 -14.16 -21.49
CA CYS A 4 39.54 -15.44 -20.98
C CYS A 4 40.25 -15.75 -19.66
N ARG A 5 39.53 -16.28 -18.68
CA ARG A 5 40.09 -17.21 -17.67
C ARG A 5 39.08 -18.32 -17.33
N PRO A 6 39.56 -19.50 -16.92
CA PRO A 6 38.88 -20.78 -17.14
C PRO A 6 38.10 -21.28 -15.93
N ARG A 7 37.18 -22.21 -16.23
CA ARG A 7 36.40 -23.03 -15.30
C ARG A 7 37.30 -23.97 -14.50
N LEU A 8 37.12 -24.01 -13.19
CA LEU A 8 37.57 -25.09 -12.31
C LEU A 8 36.34 -25.91 -11.89
N LEU A 9 36.33 -27.17 -12.31
CA LEU A 9 35.41 -28.21 -11.85
C LEU A 9 35.98 -28.79 -10.55
N ALA A 10 35.21 -28.69 -9.46
CA ALA A 10 35.53 -29.37 -8.20
C ALA A 10 34.57 -30.56 -8.04
N THR A 11 35.13 -31.76 -8.11
CA THR A 11 34.48 -33.03 -7.84
C THR A 11 34.38 -33.23 -6.32
N ALA A 12 33.17 -33.31 -5.78
CA ALA A 12 32.96 -33.60 -4.36
C ALA A 12 32.57 -35.09 -4.17
N LEU A 13 33.38 -35.77 -3.35
CA LEU A 13 33.22 -37.15 -2.91
C LEU A 13 32.04 -37.25 -1.93
N VAL A 14 31.09 -38.16 -2.17
CA VAL A 14 30.00 -38.49 -1.23
C VAL A 14 30.40 -39.71 -0.42
N ALA A 15 30.56 -39.55 0.90
CA ALA A 15 30.73 -40.66 1.83
C ALA A 15 29.37 -40.99 2.48
N LEU A 16 28.93 -42.25 2.34
CA LEU A 16 27.77 -42.83 3.02
C LEU A 16 28.18 -43.28 4.43
N LEU A 17 27.43 -42.84 5.45
CA LEU A 17 27.50 -43.31 6.83
C LEU A 17 26.19 -44.04 7.18
N PRO A 18 26.24 -45.13 7.98
CA PRO A 18 25.07 -45.93 8.34
C PRO A 18 24.21 -45.28 9.43
N ALA A 19 22.91 -45.54 9.34
CA ALA A 19 21.87 -45.09 10.28
C ALA A 19 21.82 -45.97 11.53
N ALA A 20 21.67 -45.34 12.70
CA ALA A 20 21.35 -45.99 13.97
C ALA A 20 19.85 -45.84 14.31
N PRO A 21 19.24 -46.77 15.06
CA PRO A 21 17.81 -46.75 15.37
C PRO A 21 17.45 -45.76 16.48
N LEU A 22 16.30 -45.09 16.31
CA LEU A 22 15.69 -44.17 17.26
C LEU A 22 14.86 -44.93 18.31
N SER A 23 15.20 -44.77 19.59
CA SER A 23 14.34 -45.10 20.73
C SER A 23 13.28 -44.02 20.92
N ALA A 24 12.03 -44.44 21.12
CA ALA A 24 10.90 -43.57 21.42
C ALA A 24 10.93 -43.09 22.88
N GLN A 25 10.72 -41.79 23.08
CA GLN A 25 10.51 -41.21 24.41
C GLN A 25 9.26 -40.32 24.37
N GLU A 26 8.37 -40.49 25.35
CA GLU A 26 7.09 -39.79 25.50
C GLU A 26 7.28 -38.27 25.67
N VAL A 27 6.45 -37.50 24.97
CA VAL A 27 6.44 -36.03 24.99
C VAL A 27 5.27 -35.54 25.84
N GLY A 28 5.59 -34.95 26.98
CA GLY A 28 4.65 -34.11 27.75
C GLY A 28 4.29 -32.83 27.00
N THR A 29 3.00 -32.53 26.94
CA THR A 29 2.42 -31.37 26.25
C THR A 29 2.75 -30.06 26.96
N ARG A 30 3.77 -29.36 26.47
CA ARG A 30 4.08 -27.98 26.87
C ARG A 30 3.31 -27.00 25.95
N PRO A 31 2.69 -25.94 26.49
CA PRO A 31 1.94 -24.97 25.69
C PRO A 31 2.86 -24.31 24.64
N ALA A 32 2.37 -24.23 23.40
CA ALA A 32 3.12 -23.77 22.25
C ALA A 32 3.63 -22.32 22.43
N PRO A 33 4.88 -22.01 22.02
CA PRO A 33 5.41 -20.66 22.08
C PRO A 33 4.69 -19.73 21.09
N ARG A 34 4.38 -18.51 21.56
CA ARG A 34 3.76 -17.43 20.78
C ARG A 34 4.67 -17.01 19.61
N SER A 35 4.12 -16.96 18.40
CA SER A 35 4.83 -16.53 17.18
C SER A 35 5.10 -15.02 17.23
N SER A 36 6.31 -14.61 16.84
CA SER A 36 6.68 -13.19 16.69
C SER A 36 7.20 -12.94 15.29
N ILE A 37 6.74 -11.86 14.65
CA ILE A 37 7.21 -11.46 13.31
C ILE A 37 8.39 -10.52 13.49
N VAL A 38 9.53 -10.93 12.94
CA VAL A 38 10.80 -10.19 13.00
C VAL A 38 10.98 -9.37 11.73
N PHE A 39 11.02 -8.05 11.87
CA PHE A 39 11.44 -7.13 10.82
C PHE A 39 12.87 -6.68 11.12
N ARG A 40 13.80 -6.91 10.18
CA ARG A 40 15.17 -6.40 10.30
C ARG A 40 15.31 -5.13 9.49
N SER A 41 15.56 -4.01 10.17
CA SER A 41 16.05 -2.80 9.52
C SER A 41 17.46 -3.08 9.03
N ALA A 42 17.69 -2.92 7.72
CA ALA A 42 18.99 -3.21 7.09
C ALA A 42 20.11 -2.25 7.54
N VAL A 43 19.77 -1.15 8.21
CA VAL A 43 20.74 -0.08 8.55
C VAL A 43 21.22 -0.12 10.00
N PHE A 44 20.46 -0.70 10.93
CA PHE A 44 20.84 -0.70 12.35
C PHE A 44 21.05 -2.09 12.96
N GLY A 45 20.78 -3.19 12.23
CA GLY A 45 20.80 -4.53 12.83
C GLY A 45 19.77 -4.72 13.95
N GLN A 46 18.93 -3.71 14.22
CA GLN A 46 17.86 -3.80 15.20
C GLN A 46 16.76 -4.72 14.67
N GLU A 47 16.56 -5.79 15.44
CA GLU A 47 15.46 -6.72 15.32
C GLU A 47 14.20 -6.06 15.86
N MET A 48 13.36 -5.53 14.98
CA MET A 48 12.03 -5.08 15.40
C MET A 48 11.11 -6.29 15.51
N ARG A 49 10.89 -6.72 16.75
CA ARG A 49 9.85 -7.69 17.08
C ARG A 49 8.50 -6.97 17.13
N LEU A 50 7.63 -7.27 16.18
CA LEU A 50 6.23 -6.89 16.33
C LEU A 50 5.61 -7.83 17.37
N ARG A 51 5.31 -7.29 18.55
CA ARG A 51 4.39 -7.94 19.49
C ARG A 51 2.98 -7.74 18.94
N GLU A 52 2.23 -8.82 18.79
CA GLU A 52 0.78 -8.70 18.62
C GLU A 52 0.21 -7.96 19.83
N PRO A 53 -0.70 -6.99 19.63
CA PRO A 53 -1.35 -6.35 20.75
C PRO A 53 -2.15 -7.41 21.52
N THR A 54 -1.78 -7.64 22.78
CA THR A 54 -2.65 -8.35 23.71
C THR A 54 -3.92 -7.51 23.83
N VAL A 55 -5.01 -7.94 23.21
CA VAL A 55 -6.34 -7.42 23.51
C VAL A 55 -6.71 -7.98 24.88
N THR A 56 -6.21 -7.35 25.94
CA THR A 56 -6.74 -7.57 27.28
C THR A 56 -8.12 -6.94 27.27
N VAL A 57 -9.16 -7.77 27.20
CA VAL A 57 -10.52 -7.32 27.48
C VAL A 57 -10.58 -7.04 28.98
N THR A 58 -10.26 -5.81 29.36
CA THR A 58 -10.45 -5.32 30.73
C THR A 58 -11.96 -5.15 30.94
N PRO A 59 -12.57 -5.79 31.96
CA PRO A 59 -13.96 -5.54 32.28
C PRO A 59 -14.17 -4.05 32.60
N THR A 60 -15.13 -3.45 31.91
CA THR A 60 -15.52 -2.04 32.00
C THR A 60 -15.84 -1.66 33.44
N ALA A 61 -15.01 -0.79 34.04
CA ALA A 61 -15.36 -0.13 35.29
C ALA A 61 -16.48 0.91 35.04
N PRO A 62 -17.40 1.12 36.00
CA PRO A 62 -18.46 2.10 35.85
C PRO A 62 -17.91 3.54 35.74
N PRO A 63 -18.61 4.44 35.03
CA PRO A 63 -18.14 5.79 34.76
C PRO A 63 -18.05 6.61 36.04
N VAL A 64 -16.86 7.15 36.30
CA VAL A 64 -16.64 8.19 37.31
C VAL A 64 -16.97 9.54 36.66
N SER A 65 -17.99 10.22 37.19
CA SER A 65 -18.33 11.60 36.81
C SER A 65 -17.20 12.54 37.22
N VAL A 66 -16.54 13.13 36.23
CA VAL A 66 -15.56 14.21 36.43
C VAL A 66 -16.23 15.52 36.04
N SER A 67 -16.43 16.40 37.03
CA SER A 67 -16.89 17.76 36.81
C SER A 67 -15.77 18.60 36.20
N ILE A 68 -16.00 19.15 35.01
CA ILE A 68 -15.05 20.03 34.31
C ILE A 68 -15.29 21.47 34.78
N PRO A 69 -14.31 22.15 35.40
CA PRO A 69 -14.43 23.58 35.69
C PRO A 69 -14.41 24.36 34.37
N THR A 70 -15.49 25.11 34.16
CA THR A 70 -15.69 25.99 33.01
C THR A 70 -15.15 27.36 33.37
N ASP A 71 -13.87 27.60 33.12
CA ASP A 71 -13.36 28.98 33.06
C ASP A 71 -12.11 29.04 32.18
N LEU A 72 -12.33 29.31 30.89
CA LEU A 72 -11.29 29.58 29.91
C LEU A 72 -11.57 30.97 29.31
N PRO A 73 -10.64 31.92 29.43
CA PRO A 73 -10.84 33.26 28.89
C PRO A 73 -10.88 33.23 27.35
N PRO A 74 -11.64 34.15 26.72
CA PRO A 74 -11.78 34.20 25.27
C PRO A 74 -10.45 34.53 24.59
N ALA A 75 -10.15 33.78 23.52
CA ALA A 75 -8.97 33.98 22.70
C ALA A 75 -9.01 35.36 21.98
N PRO A 76 -7.87 36.05 21.81
CA PRO A 76 -7.81 37.33 21.13
C PRO A 76 -8.13 37.19 19.64
N LEU A 77 -8.94 38.12 19.13
CA LEU A 77 -9.34 38.22 17.73
C LEU A 77 -8.14 38.49 16.80
N PRO A 78 -8.08 37.88 15.61
CA PRO A 78 -7.05 38.17 14.63
C PRO A 78 -7.25 39.58 14.01
N PRO A 79 -6.15 40.28 13.65
CA PRO A 79 -6.22 41.61 13.04
C PRO A 79 -6.81 41.57 11.63
N ALA A 80 -7.66 42.57 11.35
CA ALA A 80 -8.35 42.77 10.09
C ALA A 80 -7.38 42.85 8.89
N ALA A 81 -7.55 41.95 7.93
CA ALA A 81 -6.83 41.99 6.67
C ALA A 81 -7.31 43.19 5.83
N LYS A 82 -6.38 44.11 5.53
CA LYS A 82 -6.59 45.24 4.62
C LYS A 82 -6.82 44.72 3.20
N GLY A 83 -7.91 45.20 2.59
CA GLY A 83 -8.33 44.84 1.25
C GLY A 83 -7.34 45.24 0.16
N VAL A 84 -7.21 44.37 -0.84
CA VAL A 84 -6.61 44.68 -2.13
C VAL A 84 -7.71 44.61 -3.19
N ALA A 85 -7.79 45.68 -3.96
CA ALA A 85 -8.86 46.03 -4.86
C ALA A 85 -9.02 45.06 -6.05
N LYS A 86 -10.29 44.79 -6.36
CA LYS A 86 -10.79 44.19 -7.60
C LYS A 86 -10.34 45.00 -8.81
N LYS A 87 -9.88 44.31 -9.86
CA LYS A 87 -9.85 44.87 -11.23
C LYS A 87 -10.46 43.85 -12.20
N SER A 88 -11.72 44.10 -12.55
CA SER A 88 -12.46 43.42 -13.62
C SER A 88 -12.00 43.95 -14.99
N PRO A 89 -11.97 43.09 -16.01
CA PRO A 89 -12.33 43.48 -17.37
C PRO A 89 -13.47 42.56 -17.87
N SER A 90 -14.63 43.12 -18.15
CA SER A 90 -15.03 43.76 -19.42
C SER A 90 -15.47 42.70 -20.45
N SER A 91 -16.79 42.65 -20.58
CA SER A 91 -17.61 41.83 -21.44
C SER A 91 -17.55 42.26 -22.90
N ALA A 92 -17.41 41.31 -23.83
CA ALA A 92 -17.72 41.50 -25.24
C ALA A 92 -19.01 40.73 -25.62
N PRO A 93 -19.91 41.30 -26.43
CA PRO A 93 -21.14 40.66 -26.88
C PRO A 93 -20.96 40.02 -28.27
N GLY A 94 -21.59 38.87 -28.53
CA GLY A 94 -21.55 38.33 -29.90
C GLY A 94 -22.30 37.03 -30.17
N LYS A 95 -23.54 37.19 -30.65
CA LYS A 95 -24.22 36.38 -31.70
C LYS A 95 -24.73 34.95 -31.38
N ARG A 96 -26.05 34.85 -31.16
CA ARG A 96 -26.96 33.78 -31.68
C ARG A 96 -26.97 33.80 -33.23
N PRO A 97 -27.43 32.78 -34.02
CA PRO A 97 -28.55 31.83 -33.82
C PRO A 97 -28.24 30.43 -34.48
N PRO A 98 -29.17 29.58 -35.03
CA PRO A 98 -30.62 29.44 -34.93
C PRO A 98 -31.10 28.01 -34.53
N SER A 99 -32.43 27.91 -34.52
CA SER A 99 -33.39 26.85 -34.21
C SER A 99 -33.25 25.47 -34.88
N ALA A 100 -33.73 24.48 -34.12
CA ALA A 100 -34.20 23.10 -34.35
C ALA A 100 -34.52 22.63 -35.80
N PRO A 101 -34.56 21.29 -35.97
CA PRO A 101 -35.89 20.68 -36.11
C PRO A 101 -36.17 19.50 -35.18
N ALA A 102 -37.46 19.37 -34.86
CA ALA A 102 -38.08 18.29 -34.12
C ALA A 102 -38.07 16.98 -34.91
N PHE A 103 -37.82 15.85 -34.23
CA PHE A 103 -38.14 14.53 -34.75
C PHE A 103 -38.87 13.68 -33.70
N ALA A 104 -40.12 13.40 -34.08
CA ALA A 104 -40.87 12.15 -33.97
C ALA A 104 -40.88 11.39 -32.64
N MET A 105 -42.11 11.31 -32.12
CA MET A 105 -42.60 10.36 -31.14
C MET A 105 -42.38 8.89 -31.58
N THR A 106 -41.91 8.06 -30.64
CA THR A 106 -42.08 6.61 -30.69
C THR A 106 -42.60 6.11 -29.34
N LEU A 107 -43.53 5.16 -29.45
CA LEU A 107 -44.49 4.66 -28.46
C LEU A 107 -43.91 3.99 -27.20
N PRO A 108 -44.70 3.88 -26.12
CA PRO A 108 -44.31 3.23 -24.87
C PRO A 108 -44.36 1.71 -24.97
N VAL A 109 -43.31 1.04 -24.48
CA VAL A 109 -43.28 -0.41 -24.21
C VAL A 109 -43.57 -0.63 -22.72
N PRO A 110 -44.51 -1.52 -22.33
CA PRO A 110 -44.77 -1.83 -20.93
C PRO A 110 -43.59 -2.62 -20.35
N ARG A 111 -42.81 -2.00 -19.47
CA ARG A 111 -41.83 -2.69 -18.64
C ARG A 111 -42.49 -3.16 -17.35
N SER A 112 -42.47 -4.48 -17.16
CA SER A 112 -42.88 -5.16 -15.95
C SER A 112 -42.28 -4.51 -14.70
N VAL A 113 -43.17 -4.11 -13.80
CA VAL A 113 -42.86 -3.65 -12.45
C VAL A 113 -42.32 -4.84 -11.66
N LEU A 114 -41.00 -4.89 -11.48
CA LEU A 114 -40.38 -5.69 -10.43
C LEU A 114 -40.32 -4.85 -9.14
N PRO A 115 -40.56 -5.45 -7.97
CA PRO A 115 -40.58 -4.73 -6.70
C PRO A 115 -39.20 -4.14 -6.36
N PRO A 116 -39.13 -2.96 -5.73
CA PRO A 116 -37.88 -2.34 -5.30
C PRO A 116 -37.25 -3.15 -4.16
N ARG A 117 -36.28 -4.00 -4.50
CA ARG A 117 -35.40 -4.64 -3.53
C ARG A 117 -34.29 -3.64 -3.18
N ASN A 118 -34.63 -2.67 -2.33
CA ASN A 118 -33.67 -1.73 -1.73
C ASN A 118 -32.84 -2.45 -0.66
N THR A 119 -31.91 -3.28 -1.10
CA THR A 119 -30.72 -3.60 -0.32
C THR A 119 -29.56 -2.91 -1.02
N PRO A 120 -28.86 -1.94 -0.39
CA PRO A 120 -27.66 -1.39 -1.00
C PRO A 120 -26.68 -2.56 -1.20
N PRO A 121 -26.24 -2.85 -2.43
CA PRO A 121 -25.26 -3.89 -2.65
C PRO A 121 -24.00 -3.50 -1.88
N ALA A 122 -23.53 -4.41 -1.02
CA ALA A 122 -22.19 -4.36 -0.47
C ALA A 122 -21.26 -4.01 -1.63
N SER A 123 -20.61 -2.85 -1.54
CA SER A 123 -19.80 -2.24 -2.60
C SER A 123 -18.99 -3.30 -3.32
N ALA A 124 -19.49 -3.76 -4.46
CA ALA A 124 -18.80 -4.72 -5.29
C ALA A 124 -17.52 -4.02 -5.70
N LEU A 125 -16.38 -4.51 -5.20
CA LEU A 125 -15.09 -4.01 -5.62
C LEU A 125 -15.09 -4.03 -7.15
N PRO A 126 -14.72 -2.92 -7.82
CA PRO A 126 -14.68 -2.88 -9.28
C PRO A 126 -13.93 -4.12 -9.77
N LEU A 127 -14.44 -4.75 -10.84
CA LEU A 127 -14.12 -6.09 -11.37
C LEU A 127 -12.63 -6.51 -11.37
N GLY A 128 -11.69 -5.57 -11.22
CA GLY A 128 -10.25 -5.81 -11.12
C GLY A 128 -9.72 -6.14 -9.73
N GLY A 129 -10.56 -6.16 -8.69
CA GLY A 129 -10.17 -6.61 -7.34
C GLY A 129 -9.93 -8.13 -7.26
N ALA A 130 -10.66 -8.92 -8.07
CA ALA A 130 -10.49 -10.36 -8.18
C ALA A 130 -9.14 -10.73 -8.82
N GLU A 131 -8.67 -9.91 -9.75
CA GLU A 131 -7.42 -10.10 -10.48
C GLU A 131 -6.18 -9.93 -9.58
N LEU A 132 -6.21 -8.95 -8.67
CA LEU A 132 -5.18 -8.78 -7.63
C LEU A 132 -5.47 -9.59 -6.35
N ALA A 133 -6.57 -10.35 -6.30
CA ALA A 133 -7.04 -11.08 -5.12
C ALA A 133 -7.07 -10.23 -3.84
N LEU A 134 -7.58 -9.00 -3.94
CA LEU A 134 -7.63 -8.04 -2.83
C LEU A 134 -8.62 -8.50 -1.76
N GLN A 135 -8.14 -8.64 -0.53
CA GLN A 135 -8.99 -8.96 0.63
C GLN A 135 -9.08 -7.72 1.54
N PRO A 136 -10.24 -7.09 1.70
CA PRO A 136 -10.39 -5.96 2.63
C PRO A 136 -9.91 -6.31 4.04
N THR A 137 -9.25 -5.38 4.71
CA THR A 137 -8.76 -5.57 6.09
C THR A 137 -8.79 -4.27 6.87
N THR A 138 -9.06 -4.35 8.17
CA THR A 138 -9.11 -3.21 9.09
C THR A 138 -7.77 -2.95 9.79
N PHE A 139 -6.82 -3.89 9.71
CA PHE A 139 -5.55 -3.81 10.41
C PHE A 139 -4.38 -4.26 9.53
N THR A 140 -3.28 -3.52 9.63
CA THR A 140 -1.99 -3.92 9.07
C THR A 140 -0.87 -3.71 10.08
N PRO A 141 0.20 -4.53 10.03
CA PRO A 141 1.43 -4.28 10.78
C PRO A 141 2.08 -2.92 10.51
N TYR A 142 1.66 -2.23 9.44
CA TYR A 142 2.20 -0.95 9.00
C TYR A 142 1.40 0.26 9.48
N ASP A 143 0.24 0.07 10.12
CA ASP A 143 -0.69 1.18 10.41
C ASP A 143 -0.06 2.34 11.19
N ARG A 144 0.82 2.03 12.16
CA ARG A 144 1.58 3.01 12.94
C ARG A 144 2.50 3.92 12.10
N TYR A 145 2.78 3.53 10.87
CA TYR A 145 3.69 4.21 9.94
C TYR A 145 2.98 4.86 8.76
N MET A 146 1.72 4.49 8.52
CA MET A 146 0.98 4.90 7.33
C MET A 146 0.21 6.23 7.53
N GLY A 147 0.46 6.97 8.61
CA GLY A 147 -0.21 8.25 8.89
C GLY A 147 -0.15 9.22 7.70
N SER A 148 1.06 9.47 7.17
CA SER A 148 1.24 10.36 5.99
C SER A 148 0.50 9.84 4.75
N VAL A 149 0.54 8.52 4.52
CA VAL A 149 -0.12 7.86 3.39
C VAL A 149 -1.63 8.02 3.49
N ARG A 150 -2.20 7.77 4.68
CA ARG A 150 -3.65 7.92 4.93
C ARG A 150 -4.10 9.36 4.77
N THR A 151 -3.31 10.33 5.25
CA THR A 151 -3.61 11.76 5.05
C THR A 151 -3.64 12.14 3.57
N VAL A 152 -2.66 11.70 2.77
CA VAL A 152 -2.64 11.96 1.32
C VAL A 152 -3.83 11.29 0.62
N ILE A 153 -4.12 10.02 0.91
CA ILE A 153 -5.27 9.32 0.33
C ILE A 153 -6.60 10.02 0.69
N ALA A 154 -6.74 10.48 1.94
CA ALA A 154 -7.94 11.19 2.38
C ALA A 154 -8.13 12.51 1.63
N ASN A 155 -7.05 13.25 1.38
CA ASN A 155 -7.06 14.56 0.75
C ASN A 155 -6.73 14.54 -0.76
N LEU A 156 -6.67 13.36 -1.38
CA LEU A 156 -6.31 13.21 -2.79
C LEU A 156 -7.28 14.00 -3.67
N ASP A 157 -6.74 14.90 -4.51
CA ASP A 157 -7.49 15.70 -5.48
C ASP A 157 -7.62 14.91 -6.80
N PRO A 158 -8.81 14.37 -7.13
CA PRO A 158 -8.94 13.48 -8.26
C PRO A 158 -8.83 14.22 -9.59
N HIS A 159 -7.99 13.72 -10.50
CA HIS A 159 -7.92 14.26 -11.86
C HIS A 159 -7.76 13.18 -12.94
N PRO A 160 -8.20 13.45 -14.19
CA PRO A 160 -8.02 12.52 -15.29
C PRO A 160 -6.55 12.13 -15.46
N THR A 161 -6.29 10.84 -15.43
CA THR A 161 -4.94 10.30 -15.48
C THR A 161 -4.72 9.59 -16.80
N THR A 162 -3.56 9.83 -17.43
CA THR A 162 -3.17 9.21 -18.69
C THR A 162 -1.87 8.43 -18.53
N MET A 163 -1.63 7.45 -19.40
CA MET A 163 -0.35 6.72 -19.42
C MET A 163 0.85 7.66 -19.62
N THR A 164 0.70 8.70 -20.45
CA THR A 164 1.73 9.72 -20.67
C THR A 164 2.08 10.45 -19.37
N LEU A 165 1.08 10.81 -18.56
CA LEU A 165 1.30 11.42 -17.25
C LEU A 165 2.03 10.46 -16.31
N ALA A 166 1.55 9.22 -16.18
CA ALA A 166 2.17 8.20 -15.33
C ALA A 166 3.64 7.95 -15.72
N ALA A 167 3.94 7.83 -17.01
CA ALA A 167 5.31 7.67 -17.51
C ALA A 167 6.19 8.89 -17.23
N ARG A 168 5.65 10.12 -17.35
CA ARG A 168 6.37 11.35 -17.00
C ARG A 168 6.73 11.38 -15.52
N LEU A 169 5.76 11.10 -14.64
CA LEU A 169 5.96 11.06 -13.19
C LEU A 169 6.96 9.96 -12.80
N MET A 170 6.88 8.78 -13.42
CA MET A 170 7.85 7.69 -13.22
C MET A 170 9.28 8.14 -13.53
N LYS A 171 9.50 8.81 -14.66
CA LYS A 171 10.82 9.35 -15.04
C LYS A 171 11.30 10.44 -14.10
N GLU A 172 10.42 11.35 -13.69
CA GLU A 172 10.73 12.41 -12.75
C GLU A 172 11.09 11.85 -11.36
N GLY A 173 10.27 10.95 -10.83
CA GLY A 173 10.55 10.21 -9.61
C GLY A 173 11.87 9.44 -9.70
N ARG A 174 12.18 8.80 -10.84
CA ARG A 174 13.44 8.06 -11.01
C ARG A 174 14.68 8.94 -10.94
N ARG A 175 14.57 10.20 -11.34
CA ARG A 175 15.63 11.22 -11.22
C ARG A 175 15.83 11.72 -9.80
N MET A 176 14.84 11.56 -8.91
CA MET A 176 15.00 11.89 -7.50
C MET A 176 16.00 10.94 -6.83
N ARG A 177 16.89 11.50 -6.02
CA ARG A 177 17.92 10.73 -5.30
C ARG A 177 17.26 9.78 -4.31
N TYR A 178 17.78 8.55 -4.22
CA TYR A 178 17.35 7.63 -3.19
C TYR A 178 18.04 7.97 -1.88
N CYS A 179 17.26 8.28 -0.84
CA CYS A 179 17.75 8.58 0.49
C CYS A 179 16.92 7.82 1.51
N LEU A 180 17.52 6.84 2.17
CA LEU A 180 16.82 6.09 3.21
C LEU A 180 16.50 7.02 4.40
N SER A 181 15.26 6.97 4.87
CA SER A 181 14.79 7.71 6.04
C SER A 181 14.39 6.76 7.18
N ASP A 182 14.59 7.24 8.41
CA ASP A 182 14.14 6.61 9.65
C ASP A 182 13.44 7.69 10.50
N PRO A 183 12.28 7.44 11.17
CA PRO A 183 11.53 6.18 11.26
C PRO A 183 11.00 5.70 9.90
N TYR A 184 10.60 4.42 9.80
CA TYR A 184 9.94 3.84 8.62
C TYR A 184 8.62 4.57 8.28
N ARG A 185 8.68 5.76 7.70
CA ARG A 185 7.53 6.63 7.40
C ARG A 185 7.79 7.36 6.09
N ALA A 186 6.75 7.51 5.27
CA ALA A 186 6.83 8.29 4.05
C ALA A 186 6.86 9.79 4.39
N ASP A 187 7.80 10.52 3.79
CA ASP A 187 7.76 11.97 3.75
C ASP A 187 6.54 12.43 2.93
N PRO A 188 5.90 13.56 3.28
CA PRO A 188 4.85 14.14 2.46
C PRO A 188 5.31 14.40 1.01
N PRO A 189 4.40 14.36 0.02
CA PRO A 189 4.72 14.62 -1.38
C PRO A 189 5.48 15.93 -1.61
N SER A 190 5.06 17.01 -0.95
CA SER A 190 5.70 18.34 -1.04
C SER A 190 7.16 18.34 -0.56
N VAL A 191 7.46 17.60 0.52
CA VAL A 191 8.82 17.46 1.06
C VAL A 191 9.70 16.65 0.11
N THR A 192 9.18 15.54 -0.41
CA THR A 192 9.87 14.68 -1.38
C THR A 192 10.21 15.45 -2.66
N ALA A 193 9.23 16.20 -3.19
CA ALA A 193 9.40 17.05 -4.37
C ALA A 193 10.43 18.17 -4.13
N GLY A 194 10.33 18.90 -3.01
CA GLY A 194 11.23 20.00 -2.68
C GLY A 194 12.69 19.54 -2.50
N ARG A 195 12.90 18.39 -1.86
CA ARG A 195 14.24 17.80 -1.68
C ARG A 195 14.78 17.11 -2.94
N LYS A 196 13.91 16.80 -3.91
CA LYS A 196 14.20 15.91 -5.05
C LYS A 196 14.87 14.61 -4.60
N ALA A 197 14.43 14.08 -3.46
CA ALA A 197 15.02 12.94 -2.80
C ALA A 197 14.01 12.26 -1.87
N GLY A 198 14.14 10.95 -1.69
CA GLY A 198 13.33 10.17 -0.77
C GLY A 198 13.64 8.69 -0.87
N ASP A 199 13.15 7.91 0.10
CA ASP A 199 13.20 6.45 0.05
C ASP A 199 12.06 5.90 -0.82
N CYS A 200 11.92 4.58 -0.88
CA CYS A 200 10.88 3.94 -1.70
C CYS A 200 9.46 4.36 -1.29
N LYS A 201 9.20 4.62 -0.01
CA LYS A 201 7.87 5.00 0.49
C LYS A 201 7.57 6.45 0.14
N SER A 202 8.51 7.36 0.38
CA SER A 202 8.37 8.78 0.05
C SER A 202 8.16 8.98 -1.46
N LYS A 203 8.98 8.31 -2.28
CA LYS A 203 8.86 8.39 -3.75
C LYS A 203 7.58 7.77 -4.28
N ALA A 204 7.13 6.63 -3.74
CA ALA A 204 5.85 6.03 -4.10
C ALA A 204 4.67 6.93 -3.68
N LEU A 205 4.75 7.61 -2.53
CA LEU A 205 3.69 8.48 -2.05
C LEU A 205 3.60 9.77 -2.88
N TRP A 206 4.75 10.35 -3.23
CA TRP A 206 4.83 11.47 -4.17
C TRP A 206 4.23 11.09 -5.54
N LEU A 207 4.55 9.90 -6.04
CA LEU A 207 4.02 9.41 -7.31
C LEU A 207 2.50 9.18 -7.23
N PHE A 208 2.01 8.60 -6.14
CA PHE A 208 0.58 8.38 -5.90
C PHE A 208 -0.21 9.70 -5.89
N ASP A 209 0.30 10.69 -5.17
CA ASP A 209 -0.30 12.03 -5.08
C ASP A 209 -0.33 12.72 -6.44
N GLY A 210 0.79 12.77 -7.16
CA GLY A 210 0.86 13.38 -8.49
C GLY A 210 0.08 12.63 -9.56
N LEU A 211 -0.25 11.35 -9.33
CA LEU A 211 -1.14 10.60 -10.21
C LEU A 211 -2.59 11.03 -10.04
N GLY A 212 -3.03 11.38 -8.83
CA GLY A 212 -4.39 11.89 -8.58
C GLY A 212 -5.52 10.92 -8.93
N ASP A 213 -5.26 9.61 -9.02
CA ASP A 213 -6.27 8.61 -9.37
C ASP A 213 -6.79 7.89 -8.12
N THR A 214 -8.09 7.98 -7.85
CA THR A 214 -8.73 7.33 -6.69
C THR A 214 -8.71 5.80 -6.75
N ASN A 215 -8.52 5.23 -7.94
CA ASN A 215 -8.41 3.78 -8.15
C ASN A 215 -6.97 3.27 -8.02
N ALA A 216 -5.98 4.16 -7.86
CA ALA A 216 -4.63 3.76 -7.55
C ALA A 216 -4.56 3.20 -6.12
N LEU A 217 -3.58 2.32 -5.92
CA LEU A 217 -3.29 1.69 -4.64
C LEU A 217 -1.82 1.91 -4.29
N PHE A 218 -1.56 2.50 -3.13
CA PHE A 218 -0.22 2.53 -2.55
C PHE A 218 0.09 1.16 -1.96
N VAL A 219 1.15 0.50 -2.40
CA VAL A 219 1.46 -0.91 -2.09
C VAL A 219 2.71 -1.01 -1.24
N ILE A 220 2.66 -1.86 -0.21
CA ILE A 220 3.81 -2.34 0.54
C ILE A 220 3.99 -3.84 0.27
N GLY A 221 5.21 -4.25 -0.08
CA GLY A 221 5.54 -5.65 -0.33
C GLY A 221 7.04 -5.86 -0.47
N LYS A 222 7.45 -6.74 -1.40
CA LYS A 222 8.86 -6.95 -1.75
C LYS A 222 9.08 -6.96 -3.26
N VAL A 223 10.17 -6.33 -3.73
CA VAL A 223 10.57 -6.39 -5.15
C VAL A 223 10.87 -7.82 -5.59
N GLN A 224 11.40 -8.65 -4.68
CA GLN A 224 11.64 -10.08 -4.89
C GLN A 224 11.15 -10.87 -3.68
N LYS A 225 10.58 -12.05 -3.89
CA LYS A 225 10.05 -12.93 -2.82
C LYS A 225 11.04 -13.16 -1.67
N ARG A 226 12.33 -13.34 -2.00
CA ARG A 226 13.42 -13.59 -1.05
C ARG A 226 14.12 -12.33 -0.53
N ALA A 227 13.70 -11.13 -0.95
CA ALA A 227 14.31 -9.89 -0.46
C ALA A 227 14.15 -9.79 1.08
N ARG A 228 15.14 -9.21 1.75
CA ARG A 228 15.11 -9.03 3.21
C ARG A 228 14.32 -7.81 3.64
N SER A 229 14.26 -6.79 2.78
CA SER A 229 13.63 -5.50 3.07
C SER A 229 12.29 -5.38 2.36
N SER A 230 11.35 -4.70 3.02
CA SER A 230 10.11 -4.26 2.37
C SER A 230 10.39 -3.13 1.39
N HIS A 231 9.54 -3.03 0.38
CA HIS A 231 9.56 -2.00 -0.66
C HIS A 231 8.16 -1.43 -0.86
N ALA A 232 8.08 -0.22 -1.42
CA ALA A 232 6.84 0.46 -1.70
C ALA A 232 6.75 0.89 -3.17
N TRP A 233 5.57 0.76 -3.75
CA TRP A 233 5.26 1.15 -5.13
C TRP A 233 3.77 1.48 -5.26
N VAL A 234 3.31 1.83 -6.47
CA VAL A 234 1.88 2.07 -6.75
C VAL A 234 1.38 1.02 -7.73
N TYR A 235 0.22 0.43 -7.42
CA TYR A 235 -0.61 -0.24 -8.43
C TYR A 235 -1.61 0.75 -8.99
N TRP A 236 -1.75 0.79 -10.30
CA TRP A 236 -2.67 1.69 -10.98
C TRP A 236 -3.37 0.95 -12.12
N ARG A 237 -4.68 1.17 -12.28
CA ARG A 237 -5.47 0.56 -13.34
C ARG A 237 -5.67 1.57 -14.46
N TYR A 238 -5.25 1.20 -15.66
CA TYR A 238 -5.41 2.02 -16.86
C TYR A 238 -5.72 1.13 -18.04
N ASP A 239 -6.77 1.48 -18.79
CA ASP A 239 -7.26 0.72 -19.95
C ASP A 239 -7.51 -0.76 -19.59
N ASP A 240 -8.29 -0.95 -18.51
CA ASP A 240 -8.63 -2.25 -17.92
C ASP A 240 -7.46 -3.14 -17.48
N ARG A 241 -6.23 -2.64 -17.50
CA ARG A 241 -5.03 -3.38 -17.13
C ARG A 241 -4.36 -2.79 -15.89
N TRP A 242 -3.80 -3.66 -15.06
CA TRP A 242 -2.99 -3.25 -13.92
C TRP A 242 -1.55 -2.95 -14.30
N TRP A 243 -1.04 -1.84 -13.77
CA TRP A 243 0.32 -1.35 -13.94
C TRP A 243 1.01 -1.20 -12.59
N ILE A 244 2.28 -1.61 -12.53
CA ILE A 244 3.21 -1.34 -11.44
C ILE A 244 3.96 -0.07 -11.78
N LEU A 245 3.84 0.92 -10.90
CA LEU A 245 4.58 2.17 -10.97
C LEU A 245 5.58 2.21 -9.79
N ASP A 246 6.83 1.90 -10.10
CA ASP A 246 7.95 1.92 -9.14
C ASP A 246 9.10 2.80 -9.67
N CYS A 247 9.03 4.09 -9.35
CA CYS A 247 10.04 5.06 -9.73
C CYS A 247 11.36 4.95 -8.93
N THR A 248 11.47 3.98 -8.02
CA THR A 248 12.74 3.67 -7.33
C THR A 248 13.58 2.74 -8.18
N GLU A 249 12.97 1.65 -8.68
CA GLU A 249 13.66 0.62 -9.46
C GLU A 249 13.68 0.93 -10.96
N ARG A 250 12.59 1.47 -11.54
CA ARG A 250 12.44 1.66 -12.99
C ARG A 250 11.98 3.06 -13.37
N ALA A 251 12.23 3.44 -14.62
CA ALA A 251 11.82 4.73 -15.17
C ALA A 251 10.47 4.67 -15.91
N ASP A 252 10.01 3.46 -16.26
CA ASP A 252 8.82 3.26 -17.09
C ASP A 252 7.80 2.36 -16.36
N PRO A 253 6.48 2.59 -16.57
CA PRO A 253 5.43 1.70 -16.07
C PRO A 253 5.62 0.25 -16.52
N ILE A 254 5.28 -0.69 -15.65
CA ILE A 254 5.36 -2.13 -15.95
C ILE A 254 3.95 -2.70 -15.92
N ALA A 255 3.55 -3.44 -16.95
CA ALA A 255 2.30 -4.16 -16.88
C ALA A 255 2.42 -5.29 -15.84
N ALA A 256 1.46 -5.38 -14.90
CA ALA A 256 1.56 -6.28 -13.75
C ALA A 256 1.57 -7.77 -14.16
N ASP A 257 0.84 -8.12 -15.21
CA ASP A 257 0.78 -9.45 -15.82
C ASP A 257 2.09 -9.90 -16.52
N SER A 258 2.97 -8.96 -16.87
CA SER A 258 4.28 -9.24 -17.48
C SER A 258 5.36 -9.61 -16.45
N VAL A 259 5.06 -9.45 -15.16
CA VAL A 259 6.00 -9.68 -14.07
C VAL A 259 5.82 -11.10 -13.52
N SER A 260 6.94 -11.80 -13.30
CA SER A 260 6.89 -13.14 -12.71
C SER A 260 6.35 -13.11 -11.27
N SER A 261 5.75 -14.20 -10.82
CA SER A 261 5.14 -14.32 -9.48
C SER A 261 6.13 -14.16 -8.30
N ASP A 262 7.44 -14.22 -8.56
CA ASP A 262 8.50 -14.00 -7.57
C ASP A 262 9.00 -12.55 -7.52
N ARG A 263 8.48 -11.67 -8.40
CA ARG A 263 8.81 -10.25 -8.49
C ARG A 263 7.60 -9.40 -8.08
N TYR A 264 7.85 -8.25 -7.44
CA TYR A 264 6.81 -7.33 -6.97
C TYR A 264 5.71 -8.01 -6.16
N VAL A 265 6.10 -8.78 -5.15
CA VAL A 265 5.20 -9.57 -4.30
C VAL A 265 4.48 -8.62 -3.32
N PRO A 266 3.18 -8.31 -3.51
CA PRO A 266 2.47 -7.33 -2.70
C PRO A 266 2.00 -7.98 -1.39
N TYR A 267 2.04 -7.23 -0.28
CA TYR A 267 1.50 -7.70 1.00
C TYR A 267 0.24 -6.96 1.40
N TYR A 268 0.33 -5.64 1.41
CA TYR A 268 -0.77 -4.76 1.76
C TYR A 268 -0.84 -3.63 0.77
N SER A 269 -2.04 -3.11 0.57
CA SER A 269 -2.23 -1.88 -0.19
C SER A 269 -3.28 -0.98 0.42
N PHE A 270 -3.14 0.31 0.16
CA PHE A 270 -3.95 1.38 0.71
C PHE A 270 -4.46 2.24 -0.45
N GLY A 271 -5.75 2.45 -0.52
CA GLY A 271 -6.38 3.30 -1.53
C GLY A 271 -7.59 4.03 -0.96
N LYS A 272 -8.26 4.83 -1.79
CA LYS A 272 -9.43 5.60 -1.36
C LYS A 272 -10.56 4.70 -0.84
N SER A 273 -10.71 3.52 -1.44
CA SER A 273 -11.73 2.52 -1.09
C SER A 273 -11.40 1.69 0.16
N GLY A 274 -10.20 1.83 0.74
CA GLY A 274 -9.85 1.17 1.99
C GLY A 274 -8.44 0.58 2.01
N THR A 275 -8.27 -0.38 2.90
CA THR A 275 -7.01 -1.11 3.10
C THR A 275 -7.21 -2.58 2.74
N PHE A 276 -6.26 -3.15 2.01
CA PHE A 276 -6.37 -4.49 1.45
C PHE A 276 -5.15 -5.32 1.79
N ARG A 277 -5.38 -6.59 2.07
CA ARG A 277 -4.40 -7.65 2.17
C ARG A 277 -4.34 -8.41 0.84
N HIS A 278 -3.13 -8.76 0.42
CA HIS A 278 -2.88 -9.55 -0.78
C HIS A 278 -2.66 -11.02 -0.42
N ARG A 279 -2.92 -11.94 -1.35
CA ARG A 279 -2.77 -13.39 -1.16
C ARG A 279 -1.39 -13.79 -0.64
N ALA A 280 -0.33 -13.11 -1.09
CA ALA A 280 1.05 -13.43 -0.69
C ALA A 280 1.31 -13.18 0.81
N THR A 281 0.52 -12.33 1.48
CA THR A 281 0.61 -12.12 2.93
C THR A 281 0.28 -13.38 3.70
N SER A 282 -0.70 -14.17 3.23
CA SER A 282 -1.09 -15.41 3.89
C SER A 282 0.02 -16.44 3.89
N LEU A 283 0.83 -16.51 2.82
CA LEU A 283 1.96 -17.44 2.73
C LEU A 283 3.08 -17.11 3.72
N ILE A 284 3.26 -15.83 4.05
CA ILE A 284 4.29 -15.40 5.00
C ILE A 284 3.85 -15.69 6.42
N LEU A 285 2.61 -15.39 6.78
CA LEU A 285 2.10 -15.72 8.11
C LEU A 285 2.16 -17.23 8.35
N THR A 286 1.83 -18.07 7.37
CA THR A 286 1.95 -19.53 7.50
C THR A 286 3.41 -20.00 7.56
N GLY A 287 4.32 -19.42 6.77
CA GLY A 287 5.73 -19.81 6.76
C GLY A 287 6.52 -19.40 8.01
N VAL A 288 6.10 -18.32 8.69
CA VAL A 288 6.66 -17.94 9.99
C VAL A 288 6.28 -18.96 11.07
N ILE A 289 5.07 -19.52 11.00
CA ILE A 289 4.59 -20.53 11.97
C ILE A 289 5.36 -21.87 11.81
N THR A 290 5.70 -22.26 10.58
CA THR A 290 6.43 -23.52 10.35
C THR A 290 7.92 -23.44 10.68
N SER A 291 8.53 -22.26 10.54
CA SER A 291 9.97 -22.07 10.81
C SER A 291 10.30 -21.98 12.30
N SER A 292 9.32 -21.74 13.17
CA SER A 292 9.51 -21.73 14.63
C SER A 292 9.44 -23.13 15.28
N ALA A 293 9.20 -24.18 14.51
CA ALA A 293 9.07 -25.56 15.00
C ALA A 293 10.28 -26.44 14.64
N SER A 294 11.51 -25.90 14.65
CA SER A 294 12.69 -26.78 14.71
C SER A 294 12.82 -27.35 16.13
N PRO A 295 12.67 -28.67 16.32
CA PRO A 295 12.92 -29.28 17.61
C PRO A 295 14.40 -29.06 17.95
N VAL A 296 14.66 -28.39 19.07
CA VAL A 296 15.99 -28.36 19.68
C VAL A 296 16.29 -29.81 20.05
N ALA A 297 17.11 -30.48 19.25
CA ALA A 297 17.67 -31.77 19.60
C ALA A 297 18.47 -31.56 20.89
N ALA A 298 17.92 -32.04 22.00
CA ALA A 298 18.62 -32.11 23.27
C ALA A 298 19.86 -32.98 23.04
N ARG A 299 21.04 -32.36 23.04
CA ARG A 299 22.29 -33.09 23.24
C ARG A 299 22.34 -33.48 24.71
N GLN A 300 22.27 -34.79 24.95
CA GLN A 300 22.77 -35.42 26.17
C GLN A 300 24.28 -35.62 26.03
#